data_AF-A0A354X2U1-F1
#
_entry.id   AF-A0A354X2U1-F1
#
_cell.length_a   1.000
_cell.length_b   1.000
_cell.length_c   1.000
_cell.angle_alpha   90.00
_cell.angle_beta   90.00
_cell.angle_gamma   90.00
#
_symmetry.space_group_name_H-M   'P 1'
#
loop_
_entity.id
_entity.type
_entity.pdbx_description
1 polymer ?
#
loop_
_entity_poly.entity_id
_entity_poly.type
_entity_poly.pdbx_seq_one_letter_code
_entity_poly.pdbx_strand_id
1 'polypeptide(L)'
;MNIKKMSVLFALIVASMMIKAQSITGDWKGTLSVQGVNMELIFHIAGDDGNLTGTLDVPLQGATGIPVDGVAFADNQLKLKVTAAQIVYNGTLL
;
A
#
# COMPACT_ATOMS: atom_id res chain seq x y z
N MET A 1 14.69 -5.95 41.28
CA MET A 1 13.64 -5.06 40.72
C MET A 1 12.35 -5.29 41.48
N ASN A 2 11.65 -4.25 41.94
CA ASN A 2 10.43 -4.36 42.75
C ASN A 2 9.20 -4.74 41.89
N ILE A 3 8.20 -5.39 42.51
CA ILE A 3 7.07 -6.04 41.82
C ILE A 3 6.32 -5.09 40.87
N LYS A 4 6.15 -3.81 41.25
CA LYS A 4 5.54 -2.78 40.40
C LYS A 4 6.31 -2.55 39.09
N LYS A 5 7.65 -2.54 39.15
CA LYS A 5 8.49 -2.42 37.96
C LYS A 5 8.44 -3.69 37.10
N MET A 6 8.32 -4.85 37.73
CA MET A 6 8.15 -6.13 37.02
C MET A 6 6.83 -6.17 36.24
N SER A 7 5.74 -5.70 36.85
CA SER A 7 4.42 -5.62 36.20
C SER A 7 4.40 -4.64 35.02
N VAL A 8 5.08 -3.49 35.15
CA VAL A 8 5.19 -2.52 34.04
C VAL A 8 6.00 -3.09 32.88
N LEU A 9 7.12 -3.76 33.16
CA LEU A 9 7.94 -4.38 32.11
C LEU A 9 7.17 -5.48 31.38
N PHE A 10 6.42 -6.30 32.13
CA PHE A 10 5.55 -7.32 31.55
C PHE A 10 4.46 -6.72 30.67
N ALA A 11 3.79 -5.66 31.12
CA ALA A 11 2.77 -4.96 30.33
C ALA A 11 3.34 -4.37 29.02
N LEU A 12 4.56 -3.82 29.05
CA LEU A 12 5.23 -3.28 27.85
C LEU A 12 5.54 -4.38 26.82
N ILE A 13 5.96 -5.57 27.27
CA ILE A 13 6.24 -6.71 26.39
C ILE A 13 4.95 -7.24 25.75
N VAL A 14 3.84 -7.28 26.50
CA VAL A 14 2.55 -7.73 25.94
C VAL A 14 1.99 -6.70 24.96
N ALA A 15 2.18 -5.40 25.22
CA ALA A 15 1.72 -4.34 24.34
C ALA A 15 2.45 -4.34 22.97
N SER A 16 3.75 -4.65 22.94
CA SER A 16 4.51 -4.69 21.69
C SER A 16 4.08 -5.83 20.75
N MET A 17 3.56 -6.93 21.31
CA MET A 17 3.01 -8.05 20.52
C MET A 17 1.69 -7.71 19.80
N MET A 18 1.03 -6.60 20.18
CA MET A 18 -0.22 -6.16 19.55
C MET A 18 -0.01 -5.18 18.38
N ILE A 19 1.24 -4.81 18.08
CA ILE A 19 1.53 -3.95 16.93
C ILE A 19 1.33 -4.78 15.66
N LYS A 20 0.22 -4.55 14.96
CA LYS A 20 0.02 -5.08 13.61
C LYS A 20 0.75 -4.21 12.61
N ALA A 21 1.45 -4.83 11.66
CA ALA A 21 1.95 -4.15 10.48
C ALA A 21 0.77 -3.51 9.73
N GLN A 22 0.95 -2.29 9.25
CA GLN A 22 -0.08 -1.58 8.50
C GLN A 22 -0.24 -2.28 7.13
N SER A 23 -1.45 -2.74 6.82
CA SER A 23 -1.70 -3.38 5.53
C SER A 23 -1.70 -2.34 4.42
N ILE A 24 -1.05 -2.64 3.30
CA ILE A 24 -1.07 -1.81 2.09
C ILE A 24 -2.30 -2.07 1.21
N THR A 25 -3.13 -3.05 1.56
CA THR A 25 -4.36 -3.38 0.83
C THR A 25 -5.39 -2.27 0.90
N GLY A 26 -6.18 -2.10 -0.16
CA GLY A 26 -7.25 -1.13 -0.28
C GLY A 26 -7.12 -0.32 -1.56
N ASP A 27 -7.90 0.76 -1.62
CA ASP A 27 -7.94 1.65 -2.77
C ASP A 27 -6.97 2.82 -2.59
N TRP A 28 -6.03 2.94 -3.53
CA TRP A 28 -5.03 3.99 -3.58
C TRP A 28 -5.32 4.95 -4.72
N LYS A 29 -5.72 6.17 -4.37
CA LYS A 29 -6.06 7.21 -5.33
C LYS A 29 -4.90 8.17 -5.51
N GLY A 30 -4.54 8.44 -6.76
CA GLY A 30 -3.55 9.43 -7.13
C GLY A 30 -4.05 10.29 -8.29
N THR A 31 -3.50 11.49 -8.41
CA THR A 31 -3.77 12.37 -9.56
C THR A 31 -2.54 12.42 -10.45
N LEU A 32 -2.70 12.00 -11.71
CA LEU A 32 -1.71 12.19 -12.76
C LEU A 32 -2.02 13.47 -13.53
N SER A 33 -1.16 14.47 -13.39
CA SER A 33 -1.21 15.70 -14.18
C SER A 33 -0.30 15.59 -15.39
N VAL A 34 -0.86 15.57 -16.59
CA VAL A 34 -0.12 15.48 -17.86
C VAL A 34 -0.74 16.39 -18.90
N GLN A 35 0.09 17.21 -19.55
CA GLN A 35 -0.35 18.14 -20.61
C GLN A 35 -1.54 19.04 -20.21
N GLY A 36 -1.62 19.45 -18.94
CA GLY A 36 -2.71 20.28 -18.43
C GLY A 36 -4.00 19.53 -18.10
N VAL A 37 -4.03 18.21 -18.26
CA VAL A 37 -5.15 17.34 -17.86
C VAL A 37 -4.79 16.65 -16.54
N ASN A 38 -5.73 16.65 -15.61
CA ASN A 38 -5.64 15.88 -14.37
C ASN A 38 -6.49 14.62 -14.50
N MET A 39 -5.87 13.47 -14.31
CA MET A 39 -6.53 12.16 -14.33
C MET A 39 -6.43 11.52 -12.97
N GLU A 40 -7.55 10.98 -12.47
CA GLU A 40 -7.54 10.11 -11.31
C GLU A 40 -7.04 8.73 -11.74
N LEU A 41 -6.10 8.19 -10.97
CA LEU A 41 -5.65 6.81 -11.02
C LEU A 41 -6.10 6.14 -9.74
N ILE A 42 -6.84 5.05 -9.84
CA ILE A 42 -7.33 4.29 -8.70
C ILE A 42 -6.69 2.90 -8.77
N PHE A 43 -5.76 2.62 -7.87
CA PHE A 43 -5.19 1.29 -7.73
C PHE A 43 -5.94 0.53 -6.65
N HIS A 44 -6.44 -0.66 -7.00
CA HIS A 44 -7.05 -1.58 -6.06
C HIS A 44 -6.01 -2.62 -5.67
N ILE A 45 -5.56 -2.61 -4.41
CA ILE A 45 -4.55 -3.55 -3.92
C ILE A 45 -5.22 -4.56 -2.98
N ALA A 46 -5.01 -5.84 -3.23
CA ALA A 46 -5.58 -6.93 -2.43
C ALA A 46 -4.55 -8.03 -2.16
N GLY A 47 -4.85 -8.89 -1.19
CA GLY A 47 -4.02 -10.01 -0.79
C GLY A 47 -3.37 -9.81 0.58
N ASP A 48 -2.33 -10.60 0.83
CA ASP A 48 -1.72 -10.76 2.15
C ASP A 48 -0.21 -10.50 2.04
N ASP A 49 0.48 -10.33 3.18
CA ASP A 49 1.93 -10.10 3.24
C ASP A 49 2.70 -11.13 2.38
N GLY A 50 3.25 -10.66 1.25
CA GLY A 50 4.02 -11.46 0.29
C GLY A 50 3.27 -11.91 -0.97
N ASN A 51 1.94 -11.83 -1.00
CA ASN A 51 1.08 -12.21 -2.14
C ASN A 51 0.11 -11.07 -2.51
N LEU A 52 0.67 -9.90 -2.80
CA LEU A 52 -0.12 -8.76 -3.22
C LEU A 52 -0.48 -8.86 -4.71
N THR A 53 -1.72 -8.50 -5.00
CA THR A 53 -2.27 -8.37 -6.35
C THR A 53 -2.91 -6.98 -6.50
N GLY A 54 -3.12 -6.54 -7.73
CA GLY A 54 -3.90 -5.33 -7.91
C GLY A 54 -4.39 -5.05 -9.32
N THR A 55 -5.29 -4.09 -9.40
CA THR A 55 -5.82 -3.53 -10.65
C THR A 55 -5.73 -2.00 -10.64
N LEU A 56 -5.82 -1.40 -11.83
CA LEU A 56 -5.85 0.04 -12.04
C LEU A 56 -7.11 0.43 -12.82
N ASP A 57 -7.80 1.43 -12.30
CA ASP A 57 -8.88 2.14 -12.99
C ASP A 57 -8.43 3.56 -13.33
N VAL A 58 -8.79 4.00 -14.54
CA VAL A 58 -8.57 5.36 -15.06
C VAL A 58 -9.90 5.91 -15.57
N PRO A 59 -10.75 6.48 -14.69
CA PRO A 59 -12.13 6.83 -15.02
C PRO A 59 -12.27 7.79 -16.21
N LEU A 60 -11.38 8.80 -16.32
CA LEU A 60 -11.41 9.77 -17.42
C LEU A 60 -11.20 9.11 -18.79
N GLN A 61 -10.54 7.95 -18.83
CA GLN A 61 -10.27 7.18 -20.05
C GLN A 61 -11.25 6.02 -20.24
N GLY A 62 -12.21 5.82 -19.31
CA GLY A 62 -13.14 4.69 -19.33
C GLY A 62 -12.47 3.32 -19.16
N ALA A 63 -11.22 3.29 -18.69
CA ALA A 63 -10.47 2.06 -18.51
C ALA A 63 -10.62 1.55 -17.06
N THR A 64 -11.04 0.31 -16.89
CA THR A 64 -11.23 -0.32 -15.58
C THR A 64 -10.63 -1.71 -15.55
N GLY A 65 -10.21 -2.16 -14.36
CA GLY A 65 -9.68 -3.49 -14.13
C GLY A 65 -8.35 -3.78 -14.83
N ILE A 66 -7.57 -2.75 -15.19
CA ILE A 66 -6.26 -2.96 -15.84
C ILE A 66 -5.37 -3.74 -14.87
N PRO A 67 -4.83 -4.92 -15.25
CA PRO A 67 -3.98 -5.69 -14.36
C PRO A 67 -2.72 -4.93 -13.96
N VAL A 68 -2.38 -4.95 -12.66
CA VAL A 68 -1.07 -4.52 -12.15
C VAL A 68 -0.20 -5.77 -12.08
N ASP A 69 0.79 -5.88 -12.97
CA ASP A 69 1.65 -7.06 -13.10
C ASP A 69 2.62 -7.25 -11.92
N GLY A 70 2.84 -6.22 -11.13
CA GLY A 70 3.70 -6.29 -9.97
C GLY A 70 3.29 -5.31 -8.90
N VAL A 71 2.99 -5.84 -7.71
CA VAL A 71 2.77 -5.08 -6.48
C VAL A 71 3.83 -5.52 -5.48
N ALA A 72 4.71 -4.59 -5.12
CA ALA A 72 5.74 -4.84 -4.11
C ALA A 72 5.67 -3.75 -3.05
N PHE A 73 5.67 -4.15 -1.78
CA PHE A 73 5.71 -3.24 -0.65
C PHE A 73 6.80 -3.69 0.33
N ALA A 74 7.81 -2.85 0.50
CA ALA A 74 8.92 -3.08 1.42
C ALA A 74 9.51 -1.75 1.86
N ASP A 75 9.96 -1.64 3.12
CA ASP A 75 10.60 -0.44 3.66
C ASP A 75 9.79 0.85 3.43
N ASN A 76 8.47 0.79 3.65
CA ASN A 76 7.51 1.86 3.36
C ASN A 76 7.46 2.33 1.90
N GLN A 77 8.06 1.59 0.97
CA GLN A 77 8.01 1.89 -0.46
C GLN A 77 7.06 0.93 -1.16
N LEU A 78 6.04 1.51 -1.79
CA LEU A 78 5.10 0.82 -2.67
C LEU A 78 5.59 0.96 -4.12
N LYS A 79 5.78 -0.16 -4.79
CA LYS A 79 6.07 -0.22 -6.22
C LYS A 79 4.96 -0.95 -6.96
N LEU A 80 4.38 -0.28 -7.94
CA LEU A 80 3.33 -0.82 -8.81
C LEU A 80 3.84 -0.82 -10.26
N LYS A 81 3.64 -1.93 -10.97
CA LYS A 81 4.03 -2.06 -12.38
C LYS A 81 2.83 -2.42 -13.23
N VAL A 82 2.57 -1.62 -14.26
CA VAL A 82 1.53 -1.86 -15.27
C VAL A 82 2.21 -1.92 -16.63
N THR A 83 2.57 -3.13 -17.06
CA THR A 83 3.37 -3.38 -18.27
C THR A 83 2.61 -3.00 -19.54
N ALA A 84 1.31 -3.25 -19.58
CA ALA A 84 0.44 -2.90 -20.71
C ALA A 84 0.48 -1.41 -21.06
N ALA A 85 0.68 -0.55 -20.05
CA ALA A 85 0.78 0.90 -20.20
C ALA A 85 2.22 1.42 -20.05
N GLN A 86 3.20 0.54 -19.86
CA GLN A 86 4.60 0.88 -19.54
C GLN A 86 4.75 1.83 -18.33
N ILE A 87 3.86 1.69 -17.34
CA ILE A 87 3.85 2.53 -16.13
C ILE A 87 4.58 1.82 -14.99
N VAL A 88 5.41 2.59 -14.27
CA VAL A 88 5.93 2.22 -12.95
C VAL A 88 5.60 3.35 -11.98
N TYR A 89 4.88 3.04 -10.91
CA TYR A 89 4.61 3.96 -9.82
C TYR A 89 5.45 3.57 -8.61
N ASN A 90 6.10 4.56 -7.99
CA ASN A 90 6.79 4.41 -6.72
C ASN A 90 6.19 5.41 -5.74
N GLY A 91 5.63 4.90 -4.64
CA GLY A 91 5.05 5.70 -3.56
C GLY A 91 5.76 5.41 -2.24
N THR A 92 5.81 6.40 -1.36
CA THR A 92 6.30 6.24 0.02
C THR A 92 5.13 6.41 0.97
N LEU A 93 4.96 5.46 1.88
CA LEU A 93 4.02 5.59 2.99
C LEU A 93 4.71 6.37 4.13
N LEU A 94 4.17 7.55 4.44
CA LEU A 94 4.64 8.45 5.52
C LEU A 94 4.08 8.06 6.88
#